data_AF-A0A7S0MD33-F1
#
_entry.id   AF-A0A7S0MD33-F1
#
_cell.length_a   1.000
_cell.length_b   1.000
_cell.length_c   1.000
_cell.angle_alpha   90.00
_cell.angle_beta   90.00
_cell.angle_gamma   90.00
#
_symmetry.space_group_name_H-M   'P 1'
#
loop_
_entity.id
_entity.type
_entity.pdbx_description
1 polymer ?
#
loop_
_entity_poly.entity_id
_entity_poly.type
_entity_poly.pdbx_seq_one_letter_code
_entity_poly.pdbx_strand_id
1 'polypeptide(L)'
;GARPQEADATPVICLENLLTRQELEDDSEAAEVLEDTRDKCAADFGPVADILMVRPMHAGLEDLMGRVLVRFFDKETALKAALSLHGLRFDGRPVRCVFLTPARFDEVRDRIRSAESAPAPAAEPAA
;
A
#
# COMPACT_ATOMS: atom_id res chain seq x y z
N GLY A 1 15.32 8.76 2.78
CA GLY A 1 14.58 9.19 1.58
C GLY A 1 14.12 10.63 1.77
N ALA A 2 13.87 11.38 0.68
CA ALA A 2 13.35 12.74 0.78
C ALA A 2 12.01 12.77 1.53
N ARG A 3 11.80 13.82 2.34
CA ARG A 3 10.53 14.07 3.02
C ARG A 3 9.46 14.37 1.94
N PRO A 4 8.24 13.84 2.07
CA PRO A 4 7.15 14.19 1.15
C PRO A 4 6.93 15.71 1.13
N GLN A 5 6.82 16.28 -0.07
CA GLN A 5 6.60 17.72 -0.29
C GLN A 5 5.22 17.97 -0.87
N GLU A 6 4.63 19.12 -0.54
CA GLU A 6 3.32 19.53 -1.06
C GLU A 6 3.31 19.70 -2.59
N ALA A 7 4.43 20.12 -3.18
CA ALA A 7 4.57 20.31 -4.63
C ALA A 7 4.40 18.99 -5.42
N ASP A 8 4.77 17.86 -4.80
CA ASP A 8 4.67 16.52 -5.38
C ASP A 8 3.42 15.77 -4.88
N ALA A 9 2.54 16.44 -4.13
CA ALA A 9 1.41 15.80 -3.47
C ALA A 9 0.34 15.35 -4.47
N THR A 10 0.04 14.06 -4.41
CA THR A 10 -1.03 13.42 -5.14
C THR A 10 -2.06 12.88 -4.16
N PRO A 11 -3.30 12.56 -4.60
CA PRO A 11 -4.30 11.90 -3.76
C PRO A 11 -3.94 10.44 -3.41
N VAL A 12 -2.76 9.95 -3.79
CA VAL A 12 -2.32 8.57 -3.55
C VAL A 12 -0.95 8.58 -2.90
N ILE A 13 -0.83 7.89 -1.76
CA ILE A 13 0.42 7.70 -1.05
C ILE A 13 0.83 6.23 -1.08
N CYS A 14 2.13 5.98 -1.05
CA CYS A 14 2.72 4.67 -0.88
C CYS A 14 3.51 4.64 0.42
N LEU A 15 3.19 3.68 1.26
CA LEU A 15 3.83 3.43 2.53
C LEU A 15 4.76 2.23 2.36
N GLU A 16 6.04 2.45 2.64
CA GLU A 16 7.08 1.43 2.62
C GLU A 16 7.48 1.08 4.05
N ASN A 17 8.06 -0.12 4.21
CA ASN A 17 8.65 -0.58 5.47
C ASN A 17 7.62 -0.79 6.60
N LEU A 18 6.38 -1.16 6.22
CA LEU A 18 5.32 -1.53 7.15
C LEU A 18 5.41 -3.00 7.58
N LEU A 19 5.77 -3.89 6.66
CA LEU A 19 5.86 -5.34 6.89
C LEU A 19 7.23 -5.88 6.51
N THR A 20 7.61 -6.97 7.15
CA THR A 20 8.78 -7.75 6.77
C THR A 20 8.42 -8.65 5.59
N ARG A 21 9.43 -9.25 4.95
CA ARG A 21 9.20 -10.25 3.90
C ARG A 21 8.32 -11.39 4.41
N GLN A 22 8.55 -11.88 5.63
CA GLN A 22 7.78 -12.99 6.21
C GLN A 22 6.31 -12.62 6.44
N GLU A 23 6.05 -11.44 7.03
CA GLU A 23 4.68 -10.97 7.24
C GLU A 23 3.96 -10.67 5.91
N LEU A 24 4.69 -10.18 4.89
CA LEU A 24 4.13 -9.93 3.56
C LEU A 24 3.71 -11.23 2.85
N GLU A 25 4.43 -12.32 3.08
CA GLU A 25 4.12 -13.65 2.54
C GLU A 25 2.89 -14.28 3.22
N ASP A 26 2.53 -13.85 4.43
CA ASP A 26 1.35 -14.29 5.14
C ASP A 26 0.12 -13.42 4.80
N ASP A 27 -0.96 -14.04 4.33
CA ASP A 27 -2.19 -13.36 3.93
C ASP A 27 -2.90 -12.70 5.10
N SER A 28 -2.84 -13.32 6.28
CA SER A 28 -3.53 -12.84 7.47
C SER A 28 -2.84 -11.59 8.01
N GLU A 29 -1.51 -11.65 8.19
CA GLU A 29 -0.71 -10.52 8.68
C GLU A 29 -0.77 -9.31 7.73
N ALA A 30 -0.66 -9.58 6.41
CA ALA A 30 -0.76 -8.55 5.39
C ALA A 30 -2.14 -7.85 5.41
N ALA A 31 -3.22 -8.61 5.56
CA ALA A 31 -4.58 -8.07 5.66
C ALA A 31 -4.78 -7.25 6.94
N GLU A 32 -4.27 -7.71 8.09
CA GLU A 32 -4.36 -6.96 9.35
C GLU A 32 -3.63 -5.62 9.26
N VAL A 33 -2.40 -5.59 8.74
CA VAL A 33 -1.66 -4.33 8.57
C VAL A 33 -2.33 -3.41 7.55
N LEU A 34 -2.91 -3.95 6.48
CA LEU A 34 -3.66 -3.17 5.50
C LEU A 34 -4.87 -2.48 6.16
N GLU A 35 -5.65 -3.24 6.94
CA GLU A 35 -6.82 -2.70 7.66
C GLU A 35 -6.43 -1.72 8.75
N ASP A 36 -5.41 -1.99 9.57
CA ASP A 36 -4.91 -1.06 10.61
C ASP A 36 -4.43 0.25 9.98
N THR A 37 -3.70 0.16 8.87
CA THR A 37 -3.25 1.34 8.13
C THR A 37 -4.43 2.15 7.59
N ARG A 38 -5.46 1.47 7.05
CA ARG A 38 -6.69 2.10 6.56
C ARG A 38 -7.43 2.81 7.67
N ASP A 39 -7.69 2.12 8.78
CA ASP A 39 -8.48 2.62 9.90
C ASP A 39 -7.77 3.79 10.58
N LYS A 40 -6.44 3.68 10.79
CA LYS A 40 -5.64 4.79 11.31
C LYS A 40 -5.68 6.00 10.39
N CYS A 41 -5.57 5.80 9.07
CA CYS A 41 -5.71 6.91 8.12
C CYS A 41 -7.12 7.51 8.15
N ALA A 42 -8.14 6.67 8.28
CA ALA A 42 -9.54 7.08 8.33
C ALA A 42 -9.86 7.90 9.60
N ALA A 43 -9.31 7.49 10.74
CA ALA A 43 -9.51 8.14 12.03
C ALA A 43 -8.78 9.50 12.13
N ASP A 44 -7.54 9.60 11.66
CA ASP A 44 -6.73 10.83 11.76
C ASP A 44 -7.05 11.86 10.66
N PHE A 45 -7.26 11.41 9.42
CA PHE A 45 -7.34 12.31 8.25
C PHE A 45 -8.73 12.33 7.60
N GLY A 46 -9.53 11.27 7.76
CA GLY A 46 -10.84 11.11 7.14
C GLY A 46 -10.89 9.95 6.13
N PRO A 47 -12.06 9.70 5.52
CA PRO A 47 -12.35 8.46 4.81
C PRO A 47 -11.33 8.16 3.70
N VAL A 48 -10.78 6.95 3.72
CA VAL A 48 -9.92 6.42 2.67
C VAL A 48 -10.79 5.97 1.50
N ALA A 49 -10.44 6.40 0.28
CA ALA A 49 -11.20 6.05 -0.92
C ALA A 49 -10.90 4.63 -1.38
N ASP A 50 -9.62 4.22 -1.34
CA ASP A 50 -9.18 2.91 -1.79
C ASP A 50 -7.84 2.55 -1.13
N ILE A 51 -7.57 1.27 -0.88
CA ILE A 51 -6.31 0.82 -0.29
C ILE A 51 -5.91 -0.53 -0.86
N LEU A 52 -4.64 -0.68 -1.20
CA LEU A 52 -4.10 -1.87 -1.86
C LEU A 52 -2.72 -2.20 -1.30
N MET A 53 -2.40 -3.49 -1.22
CA MET A 53 -1.05 -3.94 -0.91
C MET A 53 -0.49 -4.76 -2.07
N VAL A 54 0.73 -4.43 -2.48
CA VAL A 54 1.43 -5.19 -3.52
C VAL A 54 2.17 -6.34 -2.87
N ARG A 55 1.74 -7.57 -3.19
CA ARG A 55 2.30 -8.82 -2.69
C ARG A 55 3.18 -9.47 -3.76
N PRO A 56 4.11 -10.37 -3.39
CA PRO A 56 5.03 -11.00 -4.32
C PRO A 56 4.34 -11.80 -5.43
N MET A 57 3.09 -12.23 -5.23
CA MET A 57 2.29 -12.92 -6.25
C MET A 57 1.85 -11.98 -7.40
N HIS A 58 1.92 -10.67 -7.21
CA HIS A 58 1.52 -9.68 -8.21
C HIS A 58 2.66 -9.42 -9.21
N ALA A 59 2.77 -10.28 -10.22
CA ALA A 59 3.79 -10.17 -11.26
C ALA A 59 3.76 -8.80 -11.97
N GLY A 60 4.94 -8.22 -12.21
CA GLY A 60 5.10 -6.92 -12.87
C GLY A 60 5.06 -5.70 -11.95
N LEU A 61 4.90 -5.90 -10.63
CA LEU A 61 4.89 -4.83 -9.62
C LEU A 61 6.08 -4.92 -8.65
N GLU A 62 7.21 -5.46 -9.11
CA GLU A 62 8.42 -5.70 -8.30
C GLU A 62 8.95 -4.45 -7.58
N ASP A 63 8.85 -3.28 -8.22
CA ASP A 63 9.24 -1.99 -7.63
C ASP A 63 8.39 -1.60 -6.41
N LEU A 64 7.13 -2.04 -6.38
CA LEU A 64 6.14 -1.70 -5.37
C LEU A 64 5.91 -2.83 -4.36
N MET A 65 6.62 -3.94 -4.45
CA MET A 65 6.46 -5.09 -3.55
C MET A 65 6.62 -4.70 -2.08
N GLY A 66 5.68 -5.15 -1.25
CA GLY A 66 5.67 -4.85 0.19
C GLY A 66 5.25 -3.43 0.53
N ARG A 67 4.77 -2.66 -0.44
CA ARG A 67 4.25 -1.31 -0.23
C ARG A 67 2.73 -1.33 -0.14
N VAL A 68 2.22 -0.49 0.76
CA VAL A 68 0.78 -0.22 0.89
C VAL A 68 0.46 1.07 0.15
N LEU A 69 -0.42 0.99 -0.83
CA LEU A 69 -0.92 2.13 -1.57
C LEU A 69 -2.25 2.56 -0.97
N VAL A 70 -2.33 3.82 -0.54
CA VAL A 70 -3.55 4.41 0.04
C VAL A 70 -4.00 5.55 -0.85
N ARG A 71 -5.23 5.48 -1.36
CA ARG A 71 -5.88 6.52 -2.15
C ARG A 71 -6.91 7.25 -1.29
N PHE A 72 -6.81 8.56 -1.26
CA PHE A 72 -7.75 9.47 -0.62
C PHE A 72 -8.65 10.13 -1.66
N PHE A 73 -9.74 10.75 -1.19
CA PHE A 73 -10.59 11.60 -2.02
C PHE A 73 -9.88 12.90 -2.43
N ASP A 74 -9.07 13.46 -1.52
CA ASP A 74 -8.41 14.74 -1.68
C ASP A 74 -6.88 14.62 -1.55
N LYS A 75 -6.16 15.39 -2.38
CA LYS A 75 -4.70 15.49 -2.31
C LYS A 75 -4.21 16.11 -1.00
N GLU A 76 -4.99 17.01 -0.40
CA GLU A 76 -4.63 17.67 0.86
C GLU A 76 -4.63 16.68 2.02
N THR A 77 -5.62 15.78 2.05
CA THR A 77 -5.70 14.68 3.02
C THR A 77 -4.54 13.71 2.84
N ALA A 78 -4.24 13.33 1.60
CA ALA A 78 -3.10 12.49 1.26
C ALA A 78 -1.76 13.12 1.69
N LEU A 79 -1.58 14.42 1.49
CA LEU A 79 -0.39 15.16 1.93
C LEU A 79 -0.24 15.15 3.45
N LYS A 80 -1.31 15.45 4.19
CA LYS A 80 -1.32 15.40 5.66
C LYS A 80 -0.96 14.00 6.15
N ALA A 81 -1.58 12.98 5.56
CA ALA A 81 -1.28 11.58 5.86
C ALA A 81 0.19 11.25 5.58
N ALA A 82 0.72 11.59 4.40
CA ALA A 82 2.12 11.35 4.06
C ALA A 82 3.08 12.05 5.03
N LEU A 83 2.81 13.29 5.41
CA LEU A 83 3.66 14.06 6.33
C LEU A 83 3.64 13.49 7.75
N SER A 84 2.46 13.06 8.23
CA SER A 84 2.30 12.48 9.56
C SER A 84 2.82 11.06 9.65
N LEU A 85 2.63 10.25 8.60
CA LEU A 85 3.07 8.85 8.58
C LEU A 85 4.57 8.71 8.27
N HIS A 86 5.15 9.65 7.51
CA HIS A 86 6.57 9.60 7.18
C HIS A 86 7.43 9.79 8.42
N GLY A 87 8.23 8.77 8.75
CA GLY A 87 9.07 8.75 9.94
C GLY A 87 8.38 8.21 11.20
N LEU A 88 7.09 7.85 11.14
CA LEU A 88 6.48 7.06 12.21
C LEU A 88 7.13 5.70 12.30
N ARG A 89 7.13 5.12 13.50
CA ARG A 89 7.59 3.75 13.71
C ARG A 89 6.40 2.81 13.66
N PHE A 90 6.39 1.92 12.68
CA PHE A 90 5.47 0.78 12.64
C PHE A 90 6.28 -0.45 13.05
N ASP A 91 5.90 -1.09 14.16
CA ASP A 91 6.63 -2.24 14.70
C ASP A 91 8.15 -1.98 14.86
N GLY A 92 8.49 -0.80 15.40
CA GLY A 92 9.89 -0.35 15.59
C GLY A 92 10.62 0.10 14.33
N ARG A 93 10.01 0.00 13.14
CA ARG A 93 10.62 0.34 11.83
C ARG A 93 10.16 1.70 11.33
N PRO A 94 11.05 2.55 10.80
CA PRO A 94 10.64 3.85 10.25
C PRO A 94 9.85 3.66 8.96
N VAL A 95 8.60 4.12 8.96
CA VAL A 95 7.71 4.13 7.80
C VAL A 95 8.16 5.22 6.84
N ARG A 96 8.28 4.86 5.56
CA ARG A 96 8.59 5.82 4.51
C ARG A 96 7.39 6.03 3.63
N CYS A 97 6.92 7.28 3.56
CA CYS A 97 5.85 7.67 2.65
C CYS A 97 6.42 8.32 1.38
N VAL A 98 5.88 7.94 0.23
CA VAL A 98 6.12 8.56 -1.07
C VAL A 98 4.80 8.80 -1.79
N PHE A 99 4.73 9.83 -2.64
CA PHE A 99 3.54 10.10 -3.46
C PHE A 99 3.55 9.24 -4.72
N LEU A 100 2.37 8.78 -5.13
CA LEU A 100 2.17 8.03 -6.36
C LEU A 100 1.15 8.72 -7.24
N THR A 101 1.33 8.68 -8.55
CA THR A 101 0.33 9.21 -9.47
C THR A 101 -0.92 8.32 -9.47
N PRO A 102 -2.13 8.91 -9.57
CA PRO A 102 -3.37 8.14 -9.62
C PRO A 102 -3.43 7.20 -10.84
N ALA A 103 -2.77 7.56 -11.95
CA ALA A 103 -2.64 6.67 -13.11
C ALA A 103 -1.88 5.39 -12.79
N ARG A 104 -0.77 5.49 -12.05
CA ARG A 104 0.00 4.32 -11.63
C ARG A 104 -0.75 3.51 -10.59
N PHE A 105 -1.50 4.15 -9.69
CA PHE A 105 -2.40 3.45 -8.77
C PHE A 105 -3.45 2.61 -9.51
N ASP A 106 -4.07 3.17 -10.55
CA ASP A 106 -5.09 2.47 -11.33
C ASP A 106 -4.52 1.23 -12.05
N GLU A 107 -3.32 1.37 -12.62
CA GLU A 107 -2.57 0.27 -13.24
C GLU A 107 -2.22 -0.83 -12.23
N VAL A 108 -1.76 -0.45 -11.04
CA VAL A 108 -1.48 -1.38 -9.93
C VAL A 108 -2.76 -2.09 -9.50
N ARG A 109 -3.86 -1.35 -9.30
CA ARG A 109 -5.15 -1.90 -8.90
C ARG A 109 -5.67 -2.91 -9.91
N ASP A 110 -5.64 -2.57 -11.20
CA ASP A 110 -6.07 -3.47 -12.27
C ASP A 110 -5.22 -4.75 -12.28
N ARG A 111 -3.91 -4.61 -12.09
CA ARG A 111 -2.99 -5.75 -12.01
C ARG A 111 -3.27 -6.65 -10.80
N ILE A 112 -3.47 -6.08 -9.62
CA ILE A 112 -3.79 -6.82 -8.39
C ILE A 112 -5.11 -7.56 -8.59
N ARG A 113 -6.16 -6.85 -9.03
CA ARG A 113 -7.46 -7.44 -9.30
C ARG A 113 -7.37 -8.56 -10.34
N SER A 114 -6.56 -8.40 -11.38
CA SER A 114 -6.35 -9.44 -12.39
C SER A 114 -5.57 -10.63 -11.84
N ALA A 115 -4.65 -10.43 -10.89
CA ALA A 115 -3.90 -11.50 -10.24
C ALA A 115 -4.77 -12.29 -9.25
N GLU A 116 -5.62 -11.60 -8.48
CA GLU A 116 -6.57 -12.22 -7.55
C GLU A 116 -7.77 -12.86 -8.27
N SER A 117 -8.18 -12.32 -9.42
CA SER A 117 -9.24 -12.87 -10.25
C SER A 117 -8.78 -13.99 -11.19
N ALA A 118 -7.47 -14.15 -11.42
CA ALA A 118 -6.97 -15.33 -12.11
C ALA A 118 -7.23 -16.54 -11.19
N PRO A 119 -7.70 -17.69 -11.72
CA PRO A 119 -7.75 -18.88 -10.90
C PRO A 119 -6.33 -19.12 -10.39
N ALA A 120 -6.16 -19.18 -9.07
CA ALA A 120 -4.93 -19.67 -8.45
C ALA A 120 -4.45 -20.86 -9.29
N PRO A 121 -3.17 -20.91 -9.74
CA PRO A 121 -2.71 -22.07 -10.48
C PRO A 121 -3.04 -23.27 -9.61
N ALA A 122 -3.99 -24.08 -10.08
CA ALA A 122 -4.47 -25.23 -9.36
C ALA A 122 -3.23 -25.99 -8.95
N ALA A 123 -3.02 -26.13 -7.63
CA ALA A 123 -2.00 -26.99 -7.09
C ALA A 123 -2.13 -28.32 -7.84
N GLU A 124 -1.18 -28.59 -8.74
CA GLU A 124 -1.12 -29.86 -9.44
C GLU A 124 -1.19 -30.95 -8.36
N PRO A 125 -2.15 -31.89 -8.42
CA PRO A 125 -2.09 -33.03 -7.53
C PRO A 125 -0.82 -33.79 -7.90
N ALA A 126 0.17 -33.75 -7.00
CA ALA A 126 1.33 -34.60 -7.09
C ALA A 126 0.86 -36.05 -7.23
N ALA A 127 1.16 -36.63 -8.39
CA ALA A 127 0.87 -38.01 -8.77
C ALA A 127 1.77 -39.02 -8.04
#